data_AF-A0A947CAY9-F1
#
_entry.id   AF-A0A947CAY9-F1
#
_cell.length_a   1.000
_cell.length_b   1.000
_cell.length_c   1.000
_cell.angle_alpha   90.00
_cell.angle_beta   90.00
_cell.angle_gamma   90.00
#
_symmetry.space_group_name_H-M   'P 1'
#
loop_
_entity.id
_entity.type
_entity.pdbx_description
1 polymer ?
#
loop_
_entity_poly.entity_id
_entity_poly.type
_entity_poly.pdbx_seq_one_letter_code
_entity_poly.pdbx_strand_id
1 'polypeptide(L)'
;MPHPNDGHLLAWLDSEAEPEGRTGVREHLEACTECRKRVEMLRRESEAFSRAVLALDEVSAGMADPGPLPIAAAMPAAGSRRLRRTGWSLARAAGLVLVAAGAAAALVPGSPVRAWLEGLGSDEATGPLAPAVTALDTEISSGDGIEPMPTAISLEPLQGRLVVNLQGFGRNSNVHVRLTDARRASVRVEGTPEVPRFVTGPGTLEVIGAREGEIWVELPRSVRDAVVQVDGEAAVRVEDGRLVILRPVSDSLQGDVVFRIGG
;
A
#
# COMPACT_ATOMS: atom_id res chain seq x y z
N MET A 1 -24.12 16.43 17.87
CA MET A 1 -24.09 15.58 16.66
C MET A 1 -22.67 15.06 16.47
N PRO A 2 -22.48 13.80 16.05
CA PRO A 2 -21.16 13.29 15.70
C PRO A 2 -20.57 14.09 14.52
N HIS A 3 -19.24 14.26 14.49
CA HIS A 3 -18.56 14.90 13.38
C HIS A 3 -18.72 14.05 12.10
N PRO A 4 -18.99 14.67 10.93
CA PRO A 4 -18.95 13.96 9.66
C PRO A 4 -17.55 13.39 9.41
N ASN A 5 -17.47 12.16 8.90
CA ASN A 5 -16.20 11.61 8.44
C ASN A 5 -15.71 12.34 7.16
N ASP A 6 -14.43 12.19 6.84
CA ASP A 6 -13.82 12.88 5.69
C ASP A 6 -14.51 12.52 4.36
N GLY A 7 -15.02 11.29 4.20
CA GLY A 7 -15.75 10.87 3.00
C GLY A 7 -17.04 11.68 2.78
N HIS A 8 -17.81 11.92 3.83
CA HIS A 8 -19.00 12.78 3.75
C HIS A 8 -18.64 14.24 3.47
N LEU A 9 -17.52 14.75 4.01
CA LEU A 9 -17.05 16.10 3.74
C LEU A 9 -16.59 16.26 2.28
N LEU A 10 -15.87 15.27 1.73
CA LEU A 10 -15.44 15.24 0.33
C LEU A 10 -16.64 15.15 -0.62
N ALA A 11 -17.56 14.22 -0.38
CA ALA A 11 -18.78 14.10 -1.18
C ALA A 11 -19.59 15.40 -1.18
N TRP A 12 -19.64 16.13 -0.06
CA TRP A 12 -20.27 17.45 0.00
C TRP A 12 -19.50 18.49 -0.83
N LEU A 13 -18.17 18.51 -0.74
CA LEU A 13 -17.30 19.44 -1.46
C LEU A 13 -17.38 19.26 -2.98
N ASP A 14 -17.44 18.01 -3.44
CA ASP A 14 -17.54 17.63 -4.85
C ASP A 14 -18.98 17.68 -5.40
N SER A 15 -19.94 18.13 -4.58
CA SER A 15 -21.38 18.16 -4.89
C SER A 15 -22.00 16.78 -5.19
N GLU A 16 -21.37 15.70 -4.72
CA GLU A 16 -21.82 14.31 -4.87
C GLU A 16 -22.71 13.83 -3.71
N ALA A 17 -22.75 14.56 -2.59
CA ALA A 17 -23.58 14.20 -1.45
C ALA A 17 -25.09 14.32 -1.78
N GLU A 18 -25.89 13.38 -1.29
CA GLU A 18 -27.35 13.39 -1.41
C GLU A 18 -27.97 14.66 -0.81
N PRO A 19 -29.15 15.13 -1.27
CA PRO A 19 -29.75 16.40 -0.83
C PRO A 19 -29.94 16.50 0.70
N GLU A 20 -30.32 15.40 1.35
CA GLU A 20 -30.49 15.32 2.80
C GLU A 20 -29.14 15.41 3.52
N GLY A 21 -28.15 14.63 3.08
CA GLY A 21 -26.77 14.67 3.60
C GLY A 21 -26.12 16.04 3.42
N ARG A 22 -26.37 16.71 2.29
CA ARG A 22 -25.85 18.06 2.04
C ARG A 22 -26.36 19.10 3.01
N THR A 23 -27.62 18.98 3.45
CA THR A 23 -28.21 19.91 4.40
C THR A 23 -27.64 19.69 5.79
N GLY A 24 -27.54 18.44 6.24
CA GLY A 24 -26.94 18.12 7.55
C GLY A 24 -25.46 18.52 7.64
N VAL A 25 -24.66 18.26 6.60
CA VAL A 25 -23.24 18.67 6.59
C VAL A 25 -23.11 20.20 6.62
N ARG A 26 -23.94 20.92 5.85
CA ARG A 26 -23.94 22.39 5.85
C ARG A 26 -24.29 22.98 7.22
N GLU A 27 -25.37 22.53 7.85
CA GLU A 27 -25.76 22.96 9.19
C GLU A 27 -24.65 22.67 10.22
N HIS A 28 -24.01 21.51 10.12
CA HIS A 28 -22.87 21.17 10.98
C HIS A 28 -21.68 22.10 10.75
N LEU A 29 -21.35 22.41 9.49
CA LEU A 29 -20.24 23.31 9.14
C LEU A 29 -20.51 24.76 9.59
N GLU A 30 -21.76 25.18 9.69
CA GLU A 30 -22.12 26.48 10.27
C GLU A 30 -21.84 26.51 11.79
N ALA A 31 -22.11 25.40 12.49
CA ALA A 31 -21.93 25.30 13.94
C ALA A 31 -20.49 24.92 14.38
N CYS A 32 -19.70 24.22 13.55
CA CYS A 32 -18.44 23.61 13.97
C CYS A 32 -17.20 24.21 13.29
N THR A 33 -16.39 24.96 14.05
CA THR A 33 -15.13 25.54 13.54
C THR A 33 -14.09 24.51 13.14
N GLU A 34 -14.05 23.35 13.82
CA GLU A 34 -13.08 22.29 13.53
C GLU A 34 -13.36 21.64 12.17
N CYS A 35 -14.61 21.25 11.91
CA CYS A 35 -14.99 20.70 10.60
C CYS A 35 -14.77 21.72 9.47
N ARG A 36 -14.97 23.03 9.71
CA ARG A 36 -14.60 24.06 8.72
C ARG A 36 -13.10 24.05 8.40
N LYS A 37 -12.23 23.96 9.41
CA LYS A 37 -10.78 23.84 9.20
C LYS A 37 -10.42 22.57 8.44
N ARG A 38 -11.12 21.46 8.72
CA ARG A 38 -10.93 20.18 8.02
C ARG A 38 -11.30 20.29 6.53
N VAL A 39 -12.44 20.90 6.21
CA VAL A 39 -12.87 21.15 4.82
C VAL A 39 -11.84 22.02 4.07
N GLU A 40 -11.32 23.07 4.70
CA GLU A 40 -10.30 23.93 4.08
C GLU A 40 -8.97 23.19 3.83
N MET A 41 -8.61 22.25 4.71
CA MET A 41 -7.46 21.36 4.51
C MET A 41 -7.69 20.44 3.30
N LEU A 42 -8.82 19.75 3.24
CA LEU A 42 -9.19 18.86 2.14
C LEU A 42 -9.23 19.60 0.79
N ARG A 43 -9.76 20.83 0.76
CA ARG A 43 -9.75 21.67 -0.44
C ARG A 43 -8.32 21.95 -0.94
N ARG A 44 -7.42 22.36 -0.04
CA ARG A 44 -6.02 22.65 -0.41
C ARG A 44 -5.28 21.41 -0.93
N GLU A 45 -5.55 20.25 -0.35
CA GLU A 45 -4.98 18.98 -0.81
C GLU A 45 -5.52 18.59 -2.20
N SER A 46 -6.83 18.72 -2.44
CA SER A 46 -7.46 18.47 -3.75
C SER A 46 -6.95 19.42 -4.83
N GLU A 47 -6.78 20.71 -4.51
CA GLU A 47 -6.19 21.71 -5.42
C GLU A 47 -4.72 21.42 -5.73
N ALA A 48 -3.93 20.97 -4.74
CA ALA A 48 -2.55 20.57 -4.96
C ALA A 48 -2.45 19.34 -5.87
N PHE A 49 -3.30 18.34 -5.64
CA PHE A 49 -3.38 17.15 -6.49
C PHE A 49 -3.78 17.50 -7.93
N SER A 50 -4.85 18.28 -8.11
CA SER A 50 -5.32 18.73 -9.42
C SER A 50 -4.24 19.47 -10.21
N ARG A 51 -3.47 20.34 -9.54
CA ARG A 51 -2.32 21.03 -10.17
C ARG A 51 -1.21 20.07 -10.59
N ALA A 52 -0.91 19.07 -9.78
CA ALA A 52 0.10 18.07 -10.11
C ALA A 52 -0.31 17.23 -11.34
N VAL A 53 -1.60 16.85 -11.44
CA VAL A 53 -2.13 16.13 -12.60
C VAL A 53 -2.05 16.98 -13.87
N LEU A 54 -2.48 18.24 -13.82
CA LEU A 54 -2.40 19.15 -14.97
C LEU A 54 -0.95 19.36 -15.45
N ALA A 55 0.01 19.44 -14.53
CA ALA A 55 1.43 19.55 -14.88
C ALA A 55 1.95 18.29 -15.63
N LEU A 56 1.42 17.10 -15.33
CA LEU A 56 1.78 15.86 -16.03
C LEU A 56 1.18 15.81 -17.45
N ASP A 57 -0.02 16.36 -17.63
CA ASP A 57 -0.67 16.46 -18.95
C ASP A 57 0.09 17.42 -19.87
N GLU A 58 0.59 18.55 -19.35
CA GLU A 58 1.41 19.50 -20.11
C GLU A 58 2.72 18.87 -20.62
N VAL A 59 3.39 18.08 -19.77
CA VAL A 59 4.61 17.34 -20.16
C VAL A 59 4.31 16.33 -21.26
N SER A 60 3.16 15.64 -21.16
CA SER A 60 2.74 14.64 -22.14
C SER A 60 2.37 15.28 -23.49
N ALA A 61 1.72 16.44 -23.47
CA ALA A 61 1.38 17.19 -24.69
C ALA A 61 2.64 17.67 -25.44
N GLY A 62 3.70 18.05 -24.72
CA GLY A 62 4.98 18.43 -25.33
C GLY A 62 5.74 17.28 -26.02
N MET A 63 5.44 16.02 -25.68
CA MET A 63 6.05 14.84 -26.31
C MET A 63 5.25 14.27 -27.50
N ALA A 64 3.99 14.72 -27.68
CA ALA A 64 3.05 14.13 -28.64
C ALA A 64 3.18 14.66 -30.08
N ASP A 65 4.14 15.54 -30.38
CA ASP A 65 4.51 15.89 -31.76
C ASP A 65 5.88 15.32 -32.12
N PRO A 66 6.02 13.99 -32.34
CA PRO A 66 7.08 13.49 -33.17
C PRO A 66 6.73 13.93 -34.59
N GLY A 67 7.06 15.17 -34.95
CA GLY A 67 6.96 15.66 -36.31
C GLY A 67 7.51 14.58 -37.26
N PRO A 68 6.89 14.37 -38.44
CA PRO A 68 7.17 13.23 -39.30
C PRO A 68 8.68 13.16 -39.53
N LEU A 69 9.33 12.20 -38.90
CA LEU A 69 10.75 11.95 -39.13
C LEU A 69 10.88 11.75 -40.64
N PRO A 70 11.70 12.54 -41.34
CA PRO A 70 11.95 12.30 -42.74
C PRO A 70 12.68 10.96 -42.81
N ILE A 71 11.94 9.88 -43.03
CA ILE A 71 12.47 8.61 -43.49
C ILE A 71 12.91 8.89 -44.93
N ALA A 72 14.05 9.55 -45.08
CA ALA A 72 14.72 9.72 -46.34
C ALA A 72 15.06 8.32 -46.84
N ALA A 73 14.33 7.92 -47.88
CA ALA A 73 14.55 6.72 -48.66
C ALA A 73 15.96 6.76 -49.26
N ALA A 74 16.93 6.20 -48.55
CA ALA A 74 18.21 5.85 -49.11
C ALA A 74 18.84 4.77 -48.24
N MET A 75 18.62 3.50 -48.58
CA MET A 75 19.71 2.53 -48.60
C MET A 75 19.44 1.37 -49.57
N PRO A 76 20.48 0.92 -50.29
CA PRO A 76 20.39 -0.02 -51.40
C PRO A 76 20.25 -1.46 -50.94
N ALA A 77 19.59 -2.27 -51.76
CA ALA A 77 19.56 -3.71 -51.65
C ALA A 77 20.95 -4.29 -51.97
N ALA A 78 21.69 -4.76 -50.96
CA ALA A 78 22.80 -5.68 -51.15
C ALA A 78 23.16 -6.44 -49.86
N GLY A 79 22.76 -7.71 -49.81
CA GLY A 79 23.56 -8.84 -49.35
C GLY A 79 24.37 -8.77 -48.05
N SER A 80 23.94 -9.65 -47.12
CA SER A 80 24.77 -10.68 -46.48
C SER A 80 25.12 -10.54 -44.98
N ARG A 81 25.01 -11.72 -44.34
CA ARG A 81 25.65 -12.22 -43.11
C ARG A 81 25.10 -11.75 -41.76
N ARG A 82 24.35 -12.71 -41.19
CA ARG A 82 24.17 -13.02 -39.76
C ARG A 82 25.31 -12.48 -38.89
N LEU A 83 25.01 -11.49 -38.05
CA LEU A 83 25.72 -11.27 -36.79
C LEU A 83 24.69 -11.13 -35.66
N ARG A 84 24.58 -12.23 -34.94
CA ARG A 84 23.96 -12.35 -33.61
C ARG A 84 24.79 -11.52 -32.62
N ARG A 85 24.09 -10.95 -31.63
CA ARG A 85 24.56 -10.34 -30.37
C ARG A 85 24.94 -8.85 -30.44
N THR A 86 24.02 -8.01 -29.98
CA THR A 86 24.25 -6.86 -29.06
C THR A 86 22.90 -6.19 -28.77
N GLY A 87 22.11 -6.77 -27.87
CA GLY A 87 20.76 -6.30 -27.51
C GLY A 87 20.58 -5.98 -26.03
N TRP A 88 21.65 -5.62 -25.31
CA TRP A 88 21.65 -5.53 -23.84
C TRP A 88 22.20 -4.21 -23.26
N SER A 89 22.37 -3.17 -24.09
CA SER A 89 22.90 -1.88 -23.64
C SER A 89 21.86 -0.75 -23.60
N LEU A 90 20.71 -0.87 -24.27
CA LEU A 90 19.69 0.20 -24.28
C LEU A 90 18.75 0.18 -23.06
N ALA A 91 18.64 -0.95 -22.35
CA ALA A 91 17.83 -1.04 -21.13
C ALA A 91 18.44 -0.33 -19.91
N ARG A 92 19.75 0.00 -19.94
CA ARG A 92 20.43 0.68 -18.83
C ARG A 92 20.30 2.21 -18.83
N ALA A 93 19.92 2.82 -19.95
CA ALA A 93 19.78 4.28 -20.01
C ALA A 93 18.44 4.78 -19.41
N ALA A 94 17.36 4.02 -19.55
CA ALA A 94 16.05 4.41 -19.01
C ALA A 94 15.98 4.36 -17.47
N GLY A 95 16.72 3.45 -16.82
CA GLY A 95 16.73 3.33 -15.36
C GLY A 95 17.43 4.51 -14.65
N LEU A 96 18.45 5.11 -15.25
CA LEU A 96 19.18 6.24 -14.64
C LEU A 96 18.38 7.55 -14.68
N VAL A 97 17.49 7.73 -15.65
CA VAL A 97 16.61 8.92 -15.74
C VAL A 97 15.52 8.89 -14.64
N LEU A 98 14.95 7.71 -14.34
CA LEU A 98 13.95 7.55 -13.26
C LEU A 98 14.55 7.74 -11.86
N VAL A 99 15.78 7.29 -11.62
CA VAL A 99 16.47 7.49 -10.33
C VAL A 99 16.87 8.95 -10.12
N ALA A 100 17.29 9.65 -11.18
CA ALA A 100 17.63 11.08 -11.10
C ALA A 100 16.39 11.98 -10.87
N ALA A 101 15.23 11.63 -11.45
CA ALA A 101 13.98 12.35 -11.24
C ALA A 101 13.43 12.16 -9.81
N GLY A 102 13.62 10.99 -9.19
CA GLY A 102 13.18 10.72 -7.82
C GLY A 102 13.97 11.49 -6.75
N ALA A 103 15.26 11.71 -6.95
CA ALA A 103 16.11 12.39 -5.97
C ALA A 103 15.85 13.90 -5.86
N ALA A 104 15.36 14.54 -6.93
CA ALA A 104 15.05 15.98 -6.90
C ALA A 104 13.76 16.32 -6.14
N ALA A 105 12.78 15.40 -6.09
CA ALA A 105 11.50 15.63 -5.41
C ALA A 105 11.60 15.63 -3.87
N ALA A 106 12.68 15.08 -3.31
CA ALA A 106 12.91 15.03 -1.87
C ALA A 106 13.48 16.33 -1.28
N LEU A 107 14.01 17.22 -2.12
CA LEU A 107 14.63 18.49 -1.69
C LEU A 107 13.70 19.70 -1.86
N VAL A 108 12.50 19.53 -2.42
CA VAL A 108 11.51 20.61 -2.56
C VAL A 108 10.81 20.84 -1.22
N PRO A 109 10.95 22.02 -0.59
CA PRO A 109 10.24 22.36 0.63
C PRO A 109 8.72 22.32 0.39
N GLY A 110 7.97 21.57 1.20
CA GLY A 110 6.51 21.45 1.08
C GLY A 110 6.00 20.26 0.24
N SER A 111 6.86 19.30 -0.13
CA SER A 111 6.45 18.08 -0.82
C SER A 111 5.58 17.17 0.08
N PRO A 112 4.40 16.70 -0.40
CA PRO A 112 3.52 15.81 0.38
C PRO A 112 4.15 14.44 0.70
N VAL A 113 5.15 14.01 -0.09
CA VAL A 113 5.92 12.77 0.19
C VAL A 113 6.70 12.90 1.50
N ARG A 114 7.16 14.12 1.84
CA ARG A 114 7.88 14.39 3.09
C ARG A 114 6.95 14.31 4.30
N ALA A 115 5.72 14.81 4.19
CA ALA A 115 4.72 14.67 5.25
C ALA A 115 4.33 13.20 5.49
N TRP A 116 4.25 12.41 4.41
CA TRP A 116 4.02 10.97 4.51
C TRP A 116 5.18 10.24 5.18
N LEU A 117 6.43 10.58 4.85
CA LEU A 117 7.63 10.03 5.50
C LEU A 117 7.80 10.47 6.97
N GLU A 118 7.47 11.71 7.30
CA GLU A 118 7.53 12.23 8.68
C GLU A 118 6.44 11.61 9.57
N GLY A 119 5.31 11.21 8.97
CA GLY A 119 4.23 10.46 9.64
C GLY A 119 4.61 9.01 9.98
N LEU A 120 5.61 8.43 9.33
CA LEU A 120 6.12 7.08 9.64
C LEU A 120 7.17 7.07 10.77
N GLY A 121 7.70 8.23 11.15
CA GLY A 121 8.82 8.34 12.11
C GLY A 121 8.48 8.94 13.47
N SER A 122 7.21 9.30 13.72
CA SER A 122 6.84 10.11 14.89
C SER A 122 5.79 9.43 15.78
N ASP A 123 6.07 8.20 16.22
CA ASP A 123 5.36 7.56 17.35
C ASP A 123 6.33 7.37 18.52
N GLU A 124 6.78 8.50 19.10
CA GLU A 124 7.38 8.52 20.43
C GLU A 124 6.48 9.36 21.34
N ALA A 125 5.81 8.64 22.24
CA ALA A 125 4.80 9.10 23.19
C ALA A 125 5.26 10.27 24.08
N THR A 126 4.33 11.17 24.48
CA THR A 126 4.20 11.72 25.87
C THR A 126 2.91 12.57 26.07
N GLY A 127 1.94 12.02 26.80
CA GLY A 127 1.05 12.65 27.82
C GLY A 127 -0.11 13.60 27.40
N PRO A 128 -1.03 14.02 28.31
CA PRO A 128 -1.25 13.65 29.72
C PRO A 128 -2.70 13.18 30.08
N LEU A 129 -2.82 12.63 31.29
CA LEU A 129 -3.99 12.09 32.00
C LEU A 129 -5.23 13.01 32.09
N ALA A 130 -6.44 12.43 31.93
CA ALA A 130 -7.73 12.98 32.40
C ALA A 130 -8.78 11.83 32.57
N PRO A 131 -9.88 12.02 33.31
CA PRO A 131 -10.05 11.58 34.69
C PRO A 131 -10.95 10.34 34.86
N ALA A 132 -10.87 9.78 36.08
CA ALA A 132 -11.57 8.61 36.58
C ALA A 132 -13.08 8.58 36.25
N VAL A 133 -13.48 7.51 35.58
CA VAL A 133 -14.88 7.11 35.45
C VAL A 133 -15.14 6.05 36.52
N THR A 134 -16.12 6.31 37.37
CA THR A 134 -16.58 5.43 38.45
C THR A 134 -16.85 4.02 37.93
N ALA A 135 -16.03 3.07 38.37
CA ALA A 135 -16.24 1.65 38.14
C ALA A 135 -17.51 1.21 38.88
N LEU A 136 -18.48 0.68 38.14
CA LEU A 136 -19.42 -0.28 38.70
C LEU A 136 -18.64 -1.57 38.93
N ASP A 137 -18.41 -1.92 40.19
CA ASP A 137 -17.93 -3.24 40.60
C ASP A 137 -18.96 -4.29 40.16
N THR A 138 -18.79 -4.78 38.94
CA THR A 138 -19.28 -6.08 38.54
C THR A 138 -18.11 -7.02 38.72
N GLU A 139 -18.12 -7.80 39.80
CA GLU A 139 -17.27 -8.98 39.95
C GLU A 139 -17.63 -9.98 38.83
N ILE A 140 -17.06 -9.75 37.65
CA ILE A 140 -17.05 -10.75 36.59
C ILE A 140 -15.98 -11.75 37.00
N SER A 141 -16.46 -12.87 37.52
CA SER A 141 -15.69 -14.08 37.79
C SER A 141 -14.72 -14.32 36.63
N SER A 142 -13.42 -14.28 36.94
CA SER A 142 -12.33 -14.64 36.02
C SER A 142 -12.37 -16.15 35.76
N GLY A 143 -13.32 -16.57 34.95
CA GLY A 143 -13.50 -17.93 34.47
C GLY A 143 -13.11 -18.02 33.01
N ASP A 144 -12.17 -18.92 32.73
CA ASP A 144 -11.97 -19.63 31.48
C ASP A 144 -11.57 -18.84 30.21
N GLY A 145 -10.27 -18.89 29.91
CA GLY A 145 -9.71 -19.22 28.59
C GLY A 145 -10.50 -18.83 27.34
N ILE A 146 -10.73 -17.55 27.11
CA ILE A 146 -11.11 -17.08 25.77
C ILE A 146 -9.84 -17.15 24.92
N GLU A 147 -9.68 -18.24 24.15
CA GLU A 147 -8.66 -18.31 23.12
C GLU A 147 -8.85 -17.11 22.17
N PRO A 148 -7.80 -16.30 21.94
CA PRO A 148 -7.90 -15.14 21.06
C PRO A 148 -8.31 -15.63 19.67
N MET A 149 -9.49 -15.20 19.20
CA MET A 149 -9.98 -15.60 17.88
C MET A 149 -9.01 -15.08 16.80
N PRO A 150 -8.59 -15.92 15.85
CA PRO A 150 -7.68 -15.51 14.79
C PRO A 150 -8.33 -14.42 13.94
N THR A 151 -7.60 -13.33 13.71
CA THR A 151 -8.07 -12.27 12.80
C THR A 151 -7.57 -12.60 11.39
N ALA A 152 -8.50 -12.84 10.47
CA ALA A 152 -8.21 -13.20 9.09
C ALA A 152 -8.95 -12.31 8.10
N ILE A 153 -8.28 -11.96 7.00
CA ILE A 153 -8.88 -11.25 5.87
C ILE A 153 -8.62 -12.02 4.57
N SER A 154 -9.58 -11.97 3.66
CA SER A 154 -9.48 -12.63 2.35
C SER A 154 -9.80 -11.65 1.22
N LEU A 155 -9.02 -11.70 0.14
CA LEU A 155 -9.20 -10.83 -1.03
C LEU A 155 -8.97 -11.56 -2.34
N GLU A 156 -9.51 -11.01 -3.43
CA GLU A 156 -9.32 -11.55 -4.77
C GLU A 156 -8.17 -10.84 -5.50
N PRO A 157 -7.22 -11.56 -6.12
CA PRO A 157 -6.15 -10.94 -6.90
C PRO A 157 -6.69 -10.09 -8.07
N LEU A 158 -6.13 -8.90 -8.28
CA LEU A 158 -6.55 -8.02 -9.37
C LEU A 158 -5.77 -8.36 -10.63
N GLN A 159 -6.47 -8.81 -11.68
CA GLN A 159 -5.84 -9.22 -12.96
C GLN A 159 -4.77 -10.31 -12.77
N GLY A 160 -4.94 -11.18 -11.78
CA GLY A 160 -3.95 -12.21 -11.43
C GLY A 160 -2.70 -11.65 -10.76
N ARG A 161 -2.74 -10.42 -10.25
CA ARG A 161 -1.66 -9.77 -9.50
C ARG A 161 -2.07 -9.52 -8.05
N LEU A 162 -1.12 -9.71 -7.14
CA LEU A 162 -1.34 -9.48 -5.71
C LEU A 162 -0.05 -9.01 -5.01
N VAL A 163 -0.16 -7.95 -4.22
CA VAL A 163 0.92 -7.54 -3.31
C VAL A 163 0.41 -7.65 -1.87
N VAL A 164 1.14 -8.38 -1.03
CA VAL A 164 0.89 -8.47 0.41
C VAL A 164 2.02 -7.77 1.14
N ASN A 165 1.75 -6.66 1.81
CA ASN A 165 2.70 -5.88 2.58
C ASN A 165 2.51 -6.16 4.07
N LEU A 166 3.54 -6.68 4.73
CA LEU A 166 3.59 -6.86 6.17
C LEU A 166 4.42 -5.71 6.75
N GLN A 167 3.82 -4.88 7.60
CA GLN A 167 4.47 -3.72 8.19
C GLN A 167 4.35 -3.73 9.72
N GLY A 168 5.43 -3.34 10.40
CA GLY A 168 5.43 -3.11 11.85
C GLY A 168 5.50 -4.38 12.70
N PHE A 169 5.79 -5.52 12.09
CA PHE A 169 5.98 -6.78 12.81
C PHE A 169 7.41 -6.86 13.36
N GLY A 170 7.54 -7.38 14.56
CA GLY A 170 8.84 -7.54 15.20
C GLY A 170 9.67 -8.66 14.60
N ARG A 171 10.96 -8.62 14.94
CA ARG A 171 12.02 -9.45 14.37
C ARG A 171 11.83 -10.95 14.61
N ASN A 172 11.06 -11.34 15.61
CA ASN A 172 10.82 -12.74 15.97
C ASN A 172 9.56 -13.33 15.31
N SER A 173 8.80 -12.55 14.55
CA SER A 173 7.62 -13.03 13.86
C SER A 173 7.97 -14.03 12.76
N ASN A 174 7.22 -15.13 12.71
CA ASN A 174 7.37 -16.17 11.69
C ASN A 174 6.30 -15.96 10.61
N VAL A 175 6.71 -15.95 9.35
CA VAL A 175 5.84 -15.79 8.19
C VAL A 175 5.80 -17.11 7.43
N HIS A 176 4.61 -17.69 7.34
CA HIS A 176 4.29 -18.90 6.61
C HIS A 176 3.59 -18.51 5.31
N VAL A 177 4.25 -18.70 4.18
CA VAL A 177 3.69 -18.42 2.86
C VAL A 177 3.43 -19.74 2.13
N ARG A 178 2.19 -19.96 1.69
CA ARG A 178 1.81 -21.18 0.97
C ARG A 178 0.93 -20.93 -0.24
N LEU A 179 1.03 -21.82 -1.22
CA LEU A 179 0.15 -21.83 -2.40
C LEU A 179 -1.06 -22.76 -2.19
N THR A 180 -2.27 -22.24 -2.39
CA THR A 180 -3.52 -22.99 -2.18
C THR A 180 -4.39 -23.04 -3.45
N ASP A 181 -5.35 -23.96 -3.47
CA ASP A 181 -6.35 -24.06 -4.56
C ASP A 181 -7.53 -23.09 -4.37
N ALA A 182 -7.50 -22.26 -3.31
CA ALA A 182 -8.51 -21.24 -3.10
C ALA A 182 -8.42 -20.16 -4.19
N ARG A 183 -9.56 -19.52 -4.50
CA ARG A 183 -9.61 -18.41 -5.47
C ARG A 183 -9.18 -17.07 -4.89
N ARG A 184 -9.20 -16.95 -3.56
CA ARG A 184 -8.89 -15.73 -2.81
C ARG A 184 -7.62 -15.96 -2.01
N ALA A 185 -6.78 -14.93 -1.94
CA ALA A 185 -5.69 -14.92 -1.00
C ALA A 185 -6.24 -14.65 0.39
N SER A 186 -5.62 -15.24 1.41
CA SER A 186 -5.96 -14.99 2.81
C SER A 186 -4.70 -14.62 3.59
N VAL A 187 -4.85 -13.69 4.54
CA VAL A 187 -3.82 -13.45 5.55
C VAL A 187 -4.45 -13.56 6.92
N ARG A 188 -3.82 -14.35 7.76
CA ARG A 188 -4.23 -14.61 9.14
C ARG A 188 -3.05 -14.37 10.06
N VAL A 189 -3.32 -13.72 11.18
CA VAL A 189 -2.29 -13.43 12.20
C VAL A 189 -2.74 -14.06 13.51
N GLU A 190 -1.83 -14.79 14.13
CA GLU A 190 -2.04 -15.55 15.37
C GLU A 190 -0.93 -15.23 16.38
N GLY A 191 -1.18 -15.51 17.67
CA GLY A 191 -0.16 -15.39 18.72
C GLY A 191 0.24 -13.95 19.08
N THR A 192 -0.51 -12.94 18.64
CA THR A 192 -0.25 -11.53 18.98
C THR A 192 -1.21 -11.01 20.07
N PRO A 193 -0.71 -10.24 21.06
CA PRO A 193 -1.57 -9.55 22.03
C PRO A 193 -2.30 -8.33 21.44
N GLU A 194 -1.77 -7.77 20.34
CA GLU A 194 -2.33 -6.60 19.66
C GLU A 194 -3.11 -7.04 18.42
N VAL A 195 -4.29 -6.44 18.20
CA VAL A 195 -5.11 -6.72 17.04
C VAL A 195 -4.47 -6.05 15.81
N PRO A 196 -4.05 -6.82 14.79
CA PRO A 196 -3.46 -6.24 13.59
C PRO A 196 -4.52 -5.47 12.78
N ARG A 197 -4.09 -4.38 12.15
CA ARG A 197 -4.90 -3.59 11.24
C ARG A 197 -4.70 -4.06 9.80
N PHE A 198 -5.79 -4.25 9.09
CA PHE A 198 -5.78 -4.63 7.68
C PHE A 198 -6.24 -3.46 6.83
N VAL A 199 -5.48 -3.13 5.80
CA VAL A 199 -5.82 -2.13 4.78
C VAL A 199 -5.82 -2.81 3.43
N THR A 200 -6.93 -2.76 2.71
CA THR A 200 -7.09 -3.39 1.41
C THR A 200 -7.16 -2.35 0.30
N GLY A 201 -6.46 -2.60 -0.79
CA GLY A 201 -6.55 -1.83 -2.03
C GLY A 201 -6.68 -2.74 -3.26
N PRO A 202 -6.82 -2.17 -4.47
CA PRO A 202 -6.93 -2.94 -5.69
C PRO A 202 -5.70 -3.82 -5.95
N GLY A 203 -5.82 -5.13 -5.68
CA GLY A 203 -4.70 -6.08 -5.80
C GLY A 203 -3.63 -5.92 -4.73
N THR A 204 -3.91 -5.17 -3.66
CA THR A 204 -2.98 -4.94 -2.56
C THR A 204 -3.64 -5.27 -1.23
N LEU A 205 -2.86 -5.88 -0.34
CA LEU A 205 -3.22 -6.09 1.05
C LEU A 205 -2.07 -5.62 1.90
N GLU A 206 -2.36 -4.73 2.82
CA GLU A 206 -1.42 -4.27 3.81
C GLU A 206 -1.89 -4.74 5.19
N VAL A 207 -0.99 -5.40 5.90
CA VAL A 207 -1.19 -5.87 7.26
C VAL A 207 -0.23 -5.10 8.13
N ILE A 208 -0.80 -4.19 8.91
CA ILE A 208 -0.09 -3.34 9.86
C ILE A 208 -0.31 -3.99 11.22
N GLY A 209 0.64 -4.81 11.64
CA GLY A 209 0.53 -5.62 12.85
C GLY A 209 1.89 -5.64 13.54
N ALA A 210 1.96 -5.30 14.83
CA ALA A 210 1.77 -6.18 15.98
C ALA A 210 3.07 -6.90 16.35
N ARG A 211 3.62 -6.50 17.51
CA ARG A 211 4.99 -6.77 17.96
C ARG A 211 5.55 -8.12 17.57
N GLU A 212 4.94 -9.23 17.98
CA GLU A 212 5.41 -10.58 17.61
C GLU A 212 4.18 -11.44 17.31
N GLY A 213 4.30 -12.37 16.36
CA GLY A 213 3.22 -13.28 16.02
C GLY A 213 3.55 -14.26 14.89
N GLU A 214 2.61 -15.16 14.62
CA GLU A 214 2.65 -16.06 13.47
C GLU A 214 1.74 -15.51 12.37
N ILE A 215 2.31 -15.31 11.18
CA ILE A 215 1.60 -14.76 10.02
C ILE A 215 1.46 -15.86 8.99
N TRP A 216 0.23 -16.19 8.65
CA TRP A 216 -0.11 -17.15 7.61
C TRP A 216 -0.60 -16.41 6.37
N VAL A 217 0.16 -16.49 5.28
CA VAL A 217 -0.15 -15.92 3.98
C VAL A 217 -0.46 -17.04 3.00
N GLU A 218 -1.72 -17.13 2.58
CA GLU A 218 -2.17 -18.11 1.60
C GLU A 218 -2.41 -17.43 0.26
N LEU A 219 -1.68 -17.87 -0.76
CA LEU A 219 -1.74 -17.32 -2.10
C LEU A 219 -2.42 -18.31 -3.05
N PRO A 220 -3.40 -17.89 -3.88
CA PRO A 220 -4.00 -18.74 -4.90
C PRO A 220 -2.96 -19.25 -5.90
N ARG A 221 -2.98 -20.54 -6.23
CA ARG A 221 -2.17 -21.09 -7.35
C ARG A 221 -2.50 -20.45 -8.71
N SER A 222 -3.68 -19.83 -8.83
CA SER A 222 -4.10 -19.11 -10.04
C SER A 222 -3.50 -17.71 -10.17
N VAL A 223 -2.82 -17.19 -9.13
CA VAL A 223 -2.15 -15.89 -9.20
C VAL A 223 -0.95 -15.98 -10.15
N ARG A 224 -0.84 -15.03 -11.08
CA ARG A 224 0.23 -15.00 -12.08
C ARG A 224 1.50 -14.37 -11.54
N ASP A 225 1.33 -13.34 -10.72
CA ASP A 225 2.41 -12.60 -10.08
C ASP A 225 1.93 -12.19 -8.68
N ALA A 226 2.62 -12.65 -7.65
CA ALA A 226 2.35 -12.24 -6.28
C ALA A 226 3.64 -11.97 -5.54
N VAL A 227 3.64 -10.94 -4.69
CA VAL A 227 4.79 -10.58 -3.86
C VAL A 227 4.34 -10.43 -2.42
N VAL A 228 5.02 -11.11 -1.51
CA VAL A 228 4.94 -10.86 -0.07
C VAL A 228 6.13 -9.99 0.32
N GLN A 229 5.85 -8.78 0.78
CA GLN A 229 6.83 -7.81 1.23
C GLN A 229 6.81 -7.71 2.75
N VAL A 230 7.98 -7.47 3.33
CA VAL A 230 8.15 -7.17 4.76
C VAL A 230 8.89 -5.85 4.86
N ASP A 231 8.26 -4.85 5.46
CA ASP A 231 8.79 -3.48 5.59
C ASP A 231 9.28 -2.90 4.25
N GLY A 232 8.52 -3.16 3.17
CA GLY A 232 8.80 -2.69 1.81
C GLY A 232 9.82 -3.53 1.03
N GLU A 233 10.44 -4.54 1.63
CA GLU A 233 11.36 -5.45 0.94
C GLU A 233 10.67 -6.75 0.54
N ALA A 234 10.85 -7.18 -0.71
CA ALA A 234 10.27 -8.44 -1.19
C ALA A 234 10.94 -9.65 -0.52
N ALA A 235 10.18 -10.43 0.23
CA ALA A 235 10.65 -11.62 0.92
C ALA A 235 10.33 -12.91 0.13
N VAL A 236 9.14 -12.99 -0.45
CA VAL A 236 8.69 -14.11 -1.27
C VAL A 236 8.01 -13.59 -2.53
N ARG A 237 8.26 -14.23 -3.67
CA ARG A 237 7.56 -13.98 -4.94
C ARG A 237 6.98 -15.27 -5.49
N VAL A 238 5.85 -15.18 -6.18
CA VAL A 238 5.32 -16.27 -7.00
C VAL A 238 5.84 -16.10 -8.43
N GLU A 239 6.64 -17.05 -8.91
CA GLU A 239 7.12 -17.12 -10.29
C GLU A 239 6.75 -18.50 -10.87
N ASP A 240 6.12 -18.51 -12.04
CA ASP A 240 5.68 -19.73 -12.74
C ASP A 240 4.89 -20.72 -11.85
N GLY A 241 4.05 -20.18 -10.97
CA GLY A 241 3.23 -20.97 -10.03
C GLY A 241 4.02 -21.63 -8.90
N ARG A 242 5.22 -21.12 -8.59
CA ARG A 242 6.07 -21.59 -7.49
C ARG A 242 6.49 -20.42 -6.60
N LEU A 243 6.70 -20.70 -5.32
CA LEU A 243 7.25 -19.72 -4.39
C LEU A 243 8.77 -19.65 -4.57
N VAL A 244 9.26 -18.45 -4.90
CA VAL A 244 10.67 -18.09 -4.97
C VAL A 244 10.98 -17.21 -3.76
N ILE A 245 11.95 -17.64 -2.97
CA ILE A 245 12.31 -16.98 -1.72
C ILE A 245 13.47 -16.03 -2.00
N LEU A 246 13.31 -14.77 -1.63
CA LEU A 246 14.26 -13.69 -1.92
C LEU A 246 15.10 -13.31 -0.70
N ARG A 247 14.65 -13.67 0.50
CA ARG A 247 15.40 -13.51 1.77
C ARG A 247 16.03 -14.83 2.22
N PRO A 248 17.07 -14.80 3.09
CA PRO A 248 17.61 -16.00 3.71
C PRO A 248 16.51 -16.74 4.48
N VAL A 249 16.46 -18.07 4.35
CA VAL A 249 15.34 -18.90 4.83
C VAL A 249 15.82 -19.85 5.91
N SER A 250 14.99 -20.04 6.93
CA SER A 250 15.23 -21.03 7.97
C SER A 250 14.82 -22.45 7.54
N ASP A 251 13.72 -22.57 6.77
CA ASP A 251 13.20 -23.85 6.28
C ASP A 251 12.27 -23.67 5.07
N SER A 252 12.38 -24.57 4.07
CA SER A 252 11.43 -24.64 2.95
C SER A 252 11.06 -26.10 2.73
N LEU A 253 9.85 -26.48 3.14
CA LEU A 253 9.26 -27.77 2.83
C LEU A 253 8.39 -27.62 1.58
N GLN A 254 8.31 -28.65 0.73
CA GLN A 254 7.67 -28.57 -0.60
C GLN A 254 6.29 -27.88 -0.56
N GLY A 255 6.22 -26.64 -1.05
CA GLY A 255 4.98 -25.86 -1.20
C GLY A 255 4.74 -24.80 -0.13
N ASP A 256 5.46 -24.86 0.99
CA ASP A 256 5.38 -23.93 2.11
C ASP A 256 6.74 -23.28 2.36
N VAL A 257 6.74 -21.96 2.47
CA VAL A 257 7.92 -21.16 2.79
C VAL A 257 7.75 -20.61 4.19
N VAL A 258 8.73 -20.86 5.06
CA VAL A 258 8.74 -20.30 6.42
C VAL A 258 10.00 -19.47 6.61
N PHE A 259 9.83 -18.20 6.96
CA PHE A 259 10.95 -17.33 7.29
C PHE A 259 10.63 -16.43 8.47
N ARG A 260 11.67 -15.91 9.10
CA ARG A 260 11.58 -14.99 10.24
C ARG A 260 11.93 -13.58 9.79
N ILE A 261 11.22 -12.57 10.27
CA ILE A 261 11.36 -11.18 9.79
C ILE A 261 12.76 -10.58 10.09
N GLY A 262 13.37 -10.91 11.22
CA GLY A 262 14.69 -10.40 11.62
C GLY A 262 15.86 -11.37 11.48
N GLY A 263 15.68 -12.48 10.76
CA GLY A 263 16.70 -13.52 10.53
C GLY A 263 17.57 -13.31 9.29
#